data_AF-A0A9J6P4E9-F1
#
_entry.id   AF-A0A9J6P4E9-F1
#
_cell.length_a   1.000
_cell.length_b   1.000
_cell.length_c   1.000
_cell.angle_alpha   90.00
_cell.angle_beta   90.00
_cell.angle_gamma   90.00
#
_symmetry.space_group_name_H-M   'P 1'
#
loop_
_entity.id
_entity.type
_entity.pdbx_description
1 polymer ?
#
loop_
_entity_poly.entity_id
_entity_poly.type
_entity_poly.pdbx_seq_one_letter_code
_entity_poly.pdbx_strand_id
1 'polypeptide(L)'
;MNLEEIFRIVVTYIVRVLEGMGIFVIIVAAGQTFYCYIKSMFNPNKRMIKIQFAKNMVLALEFKLASEIIRSVVIEKVEDLYVLGAVIAIRVILTFVIHWEIKTDMEQKKNDDDTNDCKNIKKEDNG
;
A
#
# COMPACT_ATOMS: atom_id res chain seq x y z
N MET A 1 9.18 41.61 2.41
CA MET A 1 8.66 40.26 2.70
C MET A 1 9.57 39.63 3.75
N ASN A 2 8.99 39.23 4.88
CA ASN A 2 9.74 38.55 5.92
C ASN A 2 9.92 37.07 5.54
N LEU A 3 11.02 36.45 5.97
CA LEU A 3 11.30 35.03 5.71
C LEU A 3 10.16 34.10 6.18
N GLU A 4 9.48 34.47 7.27
CA GLU A 4 8.32 33.73 7.79
C GLU A 4 7.10 33.75 6.87
N GLU A 5 6.86 34.84 6.14
CA GLU A 5 5.77 34.96 5.19
C GLU A 5 6.03 34.09 3.96
N ILE A 6 7.27 34.12 3.45
CA ILE A 6 7.70 33.30 2.32
C ILE A 6 7.58 31.82 2.68
N PHE A 7 8.03 31.43 3.88
CA PHE A 7 7.94 30.05 4.34
C PHE A 7 6.49 29.56 4.46
N ARG A 8 5.59 30.37 5.03
CA ARG A 8 4.16 30.04 5.13
C ARG A 8 3.51 29.84 3.75
N ILE A 9 3.83 30.71 2.79
CA ILE A 9 3.30 30.63 1.42
C ILE A 9 3.81 29.36 0.72
N VAL A 10 5.12 29.09 0.81
CA VAL A 10 5.74 27.91 0.20
C VAL A 10 5.16 26.63 0.76
N VAL A 11 5.05 26.50 2.09
CA VAL A 11 4.48 25.30 2.70
C VAL A 11 3.00 25.13 2.33
N THR A 12 2.22 26.20 2.36
CA THR A 12 0.80 26.13 1.97
C THR A 12 0.65 25.68 0.51
N TYR A 13 1.54 26.14 -0.37
CA TYR A 13 1.57 25.71 -1.76
C TYR A 13 1.93 24.21 -1.90
N ILE A 14 2.97 23.74 -1.19
CA ILE A 14 3.37 22.34 -1.17
C ILE A 14 2.22 21.45 -0.68
N VAL A 15 1.55 21.84 0.41
CA VAL A 15 0.38 21.12 0.95
C VAL A 15 -0.72 20.97 -0.11
N ARG A 16 -1.03 22.04 -0.85
CA ARG A 16 -2.07 22.01 -1.88
C ARG A 16 -1.72 21.07 -3.04
N VAL A 17 -0.46 21.06 -3.45
CA VAL A 17 0.04 20.14 -4.50
C VAL A 17 -0.03 18.69 -4.02
N LEU A 18 0.41 18.43 -2.79
CA LEU A 18 0.39 17.08 -2.22
C LEU A 18 -1.04 16.56 -2.02
N GLU A 19 -1.98 17.43 -1.62
CA GLU A 19 -3.41 17.10 -1.52
C GLU A 19 -3.98 16.67 -2.89
N GLY A 20 -3.63 17.40 -3.95
CA GLY A 20 -4.00 17.04 -5.32
C GLY A 20 -3.44 15.68 -5.76
N MET A 21 -2.16 15.41 -5.48
CA MET A 21 -1.56 14.10 -5.72
C MET A 21 -2.27 12.98 -4.94
N GLY A 22 -2.60 13.23 -3.68
CA GLY A 22 -3.29 12.26 -2.85
C GLY A 22 -4.67 11.89 -3.38
N ILE A 23 -5.45 12.87 -3.84
CA ILE A 23 -6.76 12.64 -4.46
C ILE A 23 -6.59 11.82 -5.74
N PHE A 24 -5.62 12.16 -6.58
CA PHE A 24 -5.34 11.43 -7.82
C PHE A 24 -5.03 9.96 -7.56
N VAL A 25 -4.16 9.66 -6.59
CA VAL A 25 -3.81 8.29 -6.18
C VAL A 25 -5.04 7.50 -5.73
N ILE A 26 -5.90 8.09 -4.90
CA ILE A 26 -7.13 7.44 -4.44
C ILE A 26 -8.04 7.10 -5.63
N ILE A 27 -8.22 8.03 -6.56
CA ILE A 27 -9.07 7.83 -7.74
C ILE A 27 -8.55 6.67 -8.59
N VAL A 28 -7.24 6.61 -8.88
CA VAL A 28 -6.63 5.53 -9.66
C VAL A 28 -6.80 4.18 -8.95
N ALA A 29 -6.51 4.12 -7.65
CA ALA A 29 -6.61 2.90 -6.87
C ALA A 29 -8.07 2.39 -6.78
N ALA A 30 -9.02 3.30 -6.56
CA ALA A 30 -10.44 2.98 -6.55
C ALA A 30 -10.91 2.45 -7.91
N GLY A 31 -10.53 3.13 -9.01
CA GLY A 31 -10.88 2.71 -10.36
C GLY A 31 -10.31 1.33 -10.71
N GLN A 32 -9.08 1.05 -10.30
CA GLN A 32 -8.42 -0.22 -10.61
C GLN A 32 -8.94 -1.38 -9.74
N THR A 33 -9.29 -1.11 -8.48
CA THR A 33 -10.01 -2.06 -7.61
C THR A 33 -11.38 -2.37 -8.17
N PHE A 34 -12.12 -1.36 -8.60
CA PHE A 34 -13.43 -1.51 -9.23
C PHE A 34 -13.36 -2.33 -10.53
N TYR A 35 -12.38 -2.04 -11.39
CA TYR A 35 -12.14 -2.81 -12.62
C TYR A 35 -11.75 -4.27 -12.32
N CYS A 36 -10.90 -4.49 -11.32
CA CYS A 36 -10.50 -5.83 -10.89
C CYS A 36 -11.68 -6.61 -10.28
N TYR A 37 -12.57 -5.94 -9.54
CA TYR A 37 -13.78 -6.53 -8.97
C TYR A 37 -14.74 -7.02 -10.08
N ILE A 38 -15.05 -6.16 -11.06
CA ILE A 38 -15.86 -6.51 -12.23
C ILE A 38 -15.25 -7.69 -13.00
N LYS A 39 -13.94 -7.65 -13.24
CA LYS A 39 -13.24 -8.69 -14.00
C LYS A 39 -13.09 -10.02 -13.24
N SER A 40 -12.93 -9.95 -11.92
CA SER A 40 -12.84 -11.13 -11.05
C SER A 40 -14.17 -11.86 -10.95
N MET A 41 -15.29 -11.18 -11.18
CA MET A 41 -16.61 -11.80 -11.31
C MET A 41 -16.74 -12.67 -12.58
N PHE A 42 -15.92 -12.40 -13.61
CA PHE A 42 -15.93 -13.14 -14.88
C PHE A 42 -14.80 -14.16 -15.05
N ASN A 43 -13.69 -14.08 -14.30
CA ASN A 43 -12.57 -15.03 -14.45
C ASN A 43 -11.74 -15.19 -13.16
N PRO A 44 -11.75 -16.36 -12.49
CA PRO A 44 -11.12 -16.54 -11.18
C PRO A 44 -9.59 -16.72 -11.17
N ASN A 45 -8.90 -16.75 -12.32
CA ASN A 45 -7.56 -17.36 -12.40
C ASN A 45 -6.35 -16.42 -12.61
N LYS A 46 -6.30 -15.23 -11.98
CA LYS A 46 -5.11 -14.35 -12.03
C LYS A 46 -4.75 -13.76 -10.66
N ARG A 47 -4.31 -14.62 -9.73
CA ARG A 47 -3.91 -14.25 -8.35
C ARG A 47 -2.59 -13.45 -8.29
N MET A 48 -1.67 -13.71 -9.21
CA MET A 48 -0.31 -13.13 -9.18
C MET A 48 -0.25 -11.65 -9.59
N ILE A 49 -1.14 -11.21 -10.48
CA ILE A 49 -1.25 -9.78 -10.87
C ILE A 49 -1.88 -8.96 -9.74
N LYS A 50 -2.77 -9.56 -8.93
CA LYS A 50 -3.42 -8.88 -7.79
C LYS A 50 -2.43 -8.48 -6.70
N ILE A 51 -1.41 -9.32 -6.41
CA ILE A 51 -0.42 -9.03 -5.36
C ILE A 51 0.50 -7.86 -5.76
N GLN A 52 1.03 -7.86 -6.98
CA GLN A 52 1.85 -6.73 -7.47
C GLN A 52 1.03 -5.44 -7.50
N PHE A 53 -0.26 -5.55 -7.81
CA PHE A 53 -1.15 -4.41 -7.81
C PHE A 53 -1.44 -3.86 -6.41
N ALA A 54 -1.77 -4.72 -5.45
CA ALA A 54 -1.98 -4.34 -4.05
C ALA A 54 -0.73 -3.68 -3.46
N LYS A 55 0.46 -4.19 -3.78
CA LYS A 55 1.73 -3.60 -3.34
C LYS A 55 1.92 -2.17 -3.84
N ASN A 56 1.62 -1.90 -5.11
CA ASN A 56 1.72 -0.55 -5.69
C ASN A 56 0.69 0.41 -5.07
N MET A 57 -0.50 -0.08 -4.71
CA MET A 57 -1.52 0.71 -4.02
C MET A 57 -1.09 1.09 -2.59
N VAL A 58 -0.52 0.16 -1.84
CA VAL A 58 0.02 0.42 -0.48
C VAL A 58 1.11 1.49 -0.54
N LEU A 59 2.04 1.40 -1.49
CA LEU A 59 3.09 2.40 -1.67
C LEU A 59 2.53 3.81 -1.94
N ALA A 60 1.48 3.90 -2.75
CA ALA A 60 0.84 5.17 -3.08
C ALA A 60 0.05 5.75 -1.89
N LEU A 61 -0.58 4.89 -1.10
CA LEU A 61 -1.22 5.26 0.17
C LEU A 61 -0.21 5.77 1.19
N GLU A 62 0.93 5.11 1.34
CA GLU A 62 2.02 5.53 2.22
C GLU A 62 2.56 6.91 1.84
N PHE A 63 2.68 7.22 0.53
CA PHE A 63 3.06 8.54 0.05
C PHE A 63 2.03 9.64 0.39
N LYS A 64 0.74 9.35 0.20
CA LYS A 64 -0.35 10.27 0.58
C LYS A 64 -0.36 10.54 2.08
N LEU A 65 -0.12 9.49 2.84
CA LEU A 65 -0.03 9.49 4.29
C LEU A 65 1.20 10.28 4.78
N ALA A 66 2.33 10.26 4.08
CA ALA A 66 3.50 11.09 4.38
C ALA A 66 3.24 12.59 4.14
N SER A 67 2.50 12.92 3.08
CA SER A 67 2.03 14.29 2.81
C SER A 67 1.17 14.83 3.94
N GLU A 68 0.23 14.01 4.42
CA GLU A 68 -0.68 14.39 5.50
C GLU A 68 0.07 14.65 6.81
N ILE A 69 1.14 13.90 7.07
CA ILE A 69 2.03 14.12 8.23
C ILE A 69 2.76 15.46 8.12
N ILE A 70 3.34 15.78 6.96
CA ILE A 70 4.08 17.04 6.79
C ILE A 70 3.15 18.24 6.97
N ARG A 71 1.89 18.11 6.52
CA ARG A 71 0.86 19.13 6.72
C ARG A 71 0.54 19.38 8.18
N SER A 72 0.33 18.33 8.98
CA SER A 72 0.03 18.49 10.41
C SER A 72 1.23 19.03 11.18
N VAL A 73 2.45 18.56 10.88
CA VAL A 73 3.69 19.04 11.55
C VAL A 73 3.92 20.54 11.38
N VAL A 74 3.52 21.15 10.25
CA VAL A 74 3.74 22.58 10.02
C VAL A 74 2.58 23.46 10.51
N ILE A 75 1.36 22.93 10.57
CA ILE A 75 0.15 23.73 10.83
C ILE A 75 -0.27 23.69 12.30
N GLU A 76 0.11 22.65 13.04
CA GLU A 76 -0.61 22.28 14.25
C GLU A 76 0.16 22.45 15.56
N LYS A 77 -0.60 22.58 16.66
CA LYS A 77 -0.06 22.73 18.02
C LYS A 77 0.39 21.37 18.55
N VAL A 78 1.21 21.38 19.61
CA VAL A 78 1.69 20.16 20.31
C VAL A 78 0.59 19.18 20.74
N GLU A 79 -0.66 19.63 20.84
CA GLU A 79 -1.83 18.80 21.12
C GLU A 79 -2.22 17.90 19.93
N ASP A 80 -2.09 18.40 18.70
CA ASP A 80 -2.44 17.65 17.49
C ASP A 80 -1.33 16.66 17.08
N LEU A 81 -0.12 16.83 17.62
CA LEU A 81 0.96 15.83 17.52
C LEU A 81 0.54 14.47 18.08
N TYR A 82 -0.40 14.42 19.02
CA TYR A 82 -0.92 13.15 19.56
C TYR A 82 -1.73 12.37 18.52
N VAL A 83 -2.60 13.06 17.78
CA VAL A 83 -3.40 12.45 16.69
C VAL A 83 -2.47 11.92 15.60
N LEU A 84 -1.43 12.69 15.27
CA LEU A 84 -0.39 12.28 14.34
C LEU A 84 0.33 11.00 14.78
N GLY A 85 0.72 10.92 16.05
CA GLY A 85 1.34 9.74 16.63
C GLY A 85 0.45 8.51 16.56
N ALA A 86 -0.85 8.66 16.86
CA ALA A 86 -1.82 7.58 16.76
C ALA A 86 -1.98 7.07 15.30
N VAL A 87 -2.06 7.98 14.33
CA VAL A 87 -2.14 7.63 12.91
C VAL A 87 -0.90 6.85 12.45
N ILE A 88 0.29 7.28 12.86
CA ILE A 88 1.55 6.57 12.53
C ILE A 88 1.57 5.18 13.16
N ALA A 89 1.17 5.03 14.43
CA ALA A 89 1.10 3.74 15.10
C ALA A 89 0.19 2.75 14.37
N ILE A 90 -1.01 3.20 13.97
CA ILE A 90 -1.95 2.38 13.18
C ILE A 90 -1.33 1.95 11.85
N ARG A 91 -0.60 2.82 11.15
CA ARG A 91 0.07 2.48 9.88
C ARG A 91 1.12 1.39 10.07
N VAL A 92 1.95 1.49 11.11
CA VAL A 92 2.95 0.45 11.41
C VAL A 92 2.28 -0.91 11.63
N ILE A 93 1.17 -0.92 12.37
CA ILE A 93 0.40 -2.14 12.61
C ILE A 93 -0.17 -2.70 11.30
N LEU A 94 -0.84 -1.87 10.48
CA LEU A 94 -1.44 -2.31 9.21
C LEU A 94 -0.41 -2.82 8.20
N THR A 95 0.70 -2.10 8.03
CA THR A 95 1.78 -2.51 7.12
C THR A 95 2.42 -3.83 7.60
N PHE A 96 2.55 -4.03 8.92
CA PHE A 96 3.04 -5.28 9.49
C PHE A 96 2.08 -6.45 9.27
N VAL A 97 0.77 -6.24 9.45
CA VAL A 97 -0.28 -7.24 9.16
C VAL A 97 -0.20 -7.68 7.69
N ILE A 98 -0.13 -6.75 6.75
CA ILE A 98 -0.02 -7.06 5.32
C ILE A 98 1.28 -7.82 5.01
N HIS A 99 2.41 -7.44 5.63
CA HIS A 99 3.68 -8.13 5.43
C HIS A 99 3.63 -9.58 5.92
N TRP A 100 2.96 -9.85 7.04
CA TRP A 100 2.75 -11.21 7.56
C TRP A 100 1.85 -12.05 6.66
N GLU A 101 0.76 -11.50 6.14
CA GLU A 101 -0.11 -12.21 5.18
C GLU A 101 0.67 -12.60 3.92
N ILE A 102 1.43 -11.65 3.35
CA ILE A 102 2.23 -11.89 2.15
C ILE A 102 3.33 -12.94 2.38
N LYS A 103 3.98 -12.95 3.56
CA LYS A 103 5.00 -13.95 3.90
C LYS A 103 4.40 -15.35 4.03
N THR A 104 3.21 -15.45 4.61
CA THR A 104 2.49 -16.72 4.79
C THR A 104 2.07 -17.32 3.44
N ASP A 105 1.57 -16.49 2.52
CA ASP A 105 1.19 -16.91 1.17
C ASP A 105 2.38 -17.40 0.33
N MET A 106 3.57 -16.81 0.51
CA MET A 106 4.79 -17.24 -0.17
C MET A 106 5.33 -18.56 0.40
N GLU A 107 5.20 -18.78 1.71
CA GLU A 107 5.65 -20.01 2.37
C GLU A 107 4.76 -21.22 2.04
N GLN A 108 3.44 -21.03 1.89
CA GLN A 108 2.56 -22.11 1.42
C GLN A 108 2.89 -22.57 -0.01
N LYS A 109 3.22 -21.62 -0.89
CA LYS A 109 3.52 -21.93 -2.30
C LYS A 109 4.79 -22.77 -2.48
N LYS A 110 5.79 -22.60 -1.62
CA LYS A 110 7.03 -23.39 -1.67
C LYS A 110 6.81 -24.86 -1.29
N ASN A 111 5.93 -25.13 -0.31
CA ASN A 111 5.63 -26.48 0.13
C ASN A 111 4.80 -27.30 -0.90
N ASP A 112 3.99 -26.62 -1.72
CA ASP A 112 3.25 -27.26 -2.82
C ASP A 112 4.14 -27.60 -4.02
N ASP A 113 5.16 -26.77 -4.34
CA ASP A 113 6.12 -27.09 -5.42
C ASP A 113 7.07 -28.24 -5.02
N ASP A 114 7.55 -28.29 -3.76
CA ASP A 114 8.43 -29.37 -3.27
C ASP A 114 7.69 -30.74 -3.16
N THR A 115 6.37 -30.75 -2.96
CA THR A 115 5.58 -32.01 -2.89
C THR A 115 5.30 -32.60 -4.28
N ASN A 116 5.25 -31.77 -5.33
CA ASN A 116 4.95 -32.23 -6.69
C ASN A 116 6.18 -32.84 -7.39
N ASP A 117 7.39 -32.48 -6.98
CA ASP A 117 8.63 -33.08 -7.50
C ASP A 117 8.78 -34.56 -7.06
N CYS A 118 8.54 -34.84 -5.77
CA CYS A 118 8.59 -36.22 -5.23
C CYS A 118 7.50 -37.15 -5.83
N LYS A 119 6.38 -36.59 -6.31
CA LYS A 119 5.33 -37.34 -7.03
C LYS A 119 5.68 -37.60 -8.50
N ASN A 120 6.48 -36.76 -9.13
CA ASN A 120 6.87 -36.95 -10.53
C ASN A 120 7.97 -38.02 -10.66
N ILE A 121 8.91 -38.08 -9.70
CA ILE A 121 9.96 -39.12 -9.67
C ILE A 121 9.36 -40.53 -9.47
N LYS A 122 8.28 -40.69 -8.70
CA LYS A 122 7.60 -41.99 -8.54
C LYS A 122 6.81 -42.46 -9.77
N LYS A 123 6.58 -41.58 -10.76
CA LYS A 123 5.90 -41.95 -12.02
C LYS A 123 6.87 -42.37 -13.12
N GLU A 124 8.13 -41.93 -13.09
CA GLU A 124 9.15 -42.41 -14.04
C GLU A 124 9.69 -43.81 -13.72
N ASP A 125 9.55 -44.29 -12.48
CA ASP A 125 10.03 -45.61 -12.04
C ASP A 125 9.00 -46.76 -12.24
N ASN A 126 7.83 -46.49 -12.84
CA ASN A 126 6.79 -47.49 -13.15
C ASN A 126 6.40 -47.52 -14.64
N GLY A 127 7.27 -47.02 -15.53
CA GLY A 127 7.12 -47.07 -16.98
C GLY A 127 7.96 -48.17 -17.61
#